data_AF-A0AAV1ZXM5-F1
#
_entry.id   AF-A0AAV1ZXM5-F1
#
_cell.length_a   1.000
_cell.length_b   1.000
_cell.length_c   1.000
_cell.angle_alpha   90.00
_cell.angle_beta   90.00
_cell.angle_gamma   90.00
#
_symmetry.space_group_name_H-M   'P 1'
#
loop_
_entity.id
_entity.type
_entity.pdbx_description
1 polymer ?
#
loop_
_entity_poly.entity_id
_entity_poly.type
_entity_poly.pdbx_seq_one_letter_code
_entity_poly.pdbx_strand_id
1 'polypeptide(L)'
;MHELNWPDIGHNFLIGDDGRVYVGRGWNKMGQFSHDFNEKSLSIAFIGNFFNIPPGPMALSAARNLIECAVIKDYLMENYTLHMHEDIECTTNPAPSLKRKIQEWPHYGGEIPNYLGC
;
A
#
# COMPACT_ATOMS: atom_id res chain seq x y z
N MET A 1 1.09 -25.85 3.81
CA MET A 1 0.90 -24.49 4.32
C MET A 1 -0.13 -23.81 3.44
N HIS A 2 -1.33 -23.54 3.95
CA HIS A 2 -2.28 -22.56 3.41
C HIS A 2 -2.92 -21.95 4.67
N GLU A 3 -2.19 -21.07 5.37
CA GLU A 3 -2.65 -20.56 6.67
C GLU A 3 -3.79 -19.55 6.53
N LEU A 4 -3.91 -18.88 5.37
CA LEU A 4 -4.93 -17.86 5.09
C LEU A 4 -5.98 -18.27 4.04
N ASN A 5 -5.81 -19.44 3.40
CA ASN A 5 -6.68 -19.94 2.32
C ASN A 5 -6.99 -18.93 1.19
N TRP A 6 -6.06 -18.01 0.91
CA TRP A 6 -6.16 -17.07 -0.19
C TRP A 6 -5.69 -17.71 -1.50
N PRO A 7 -6.31 -17.37 -2.64
CA PRO A 7 -5.93 -17.93 -3.94
C PRO A 7 -4.59 -17.37 -4.47
N ASP A 8 -4.10 -16.28 -3.89
CA ASP A 8 -2.88 -15.56 -4.27
C ASP A 8 -2.40 -14.66 -3.11
N ILE A 9 -1.19 -14.08 -3.23
CA ILE A 9 -0.67 -13.07 -2.30
C ILE A 9 -1.66 -11.91 -2.13
N GLY A 10 -1.76 -11.32 -0.93
CA GLY A 10 -2.79 -10.32 -0.62
C GLY A 10 -2.65 -8.99 -1.36
N HIS A 11 -1.42 -8.59 -1.69
CA HIS A 11 -1.14 -7.26 -2.27
C HIS A 11 -1.05 -7.27 -3.80
N ASN A 12 -1.38 -6.13 -4.42
CA ASN A 12 -1.25 -5.96 -5.87
C ASN A 12 0.22 -5.88 -6.28
N PHE A 13 1.01 -5.13 -5.53
CA PHE A 13 2.44 -4.94 -5.75
C PHE A 13 3.23 -5.03 -4.46
N LEU A 14 4.48 -5.48 -4.58
CA LEU A 14 5.45 -5.47 -3.51
C LEU A 14 6.70 -4.71 -3.96
N ILE A 15 7.35 -3.99 -3.06
CA ILE A 15 8.53 -3.18 -3.37
C ILE A 15 9.67 -3.59 -2.44
N GLY A 16 10.78 -4.03 -3.02
CA GLY A 16 12.00 -4.31 -2.29
C GLY A 16 12.78 -3.04 -1.96
N ASP A 17 13.65 -3.10 -0.95
CA ASP A 17 14.54 -1.98 -0.61
C ASP A 17 15.54 -1.64 -1.74
N ASP A 18 15.74 -2.58 -2.66
CA ASP A 18 16.48 -2.42 -3.92
C ASP A 18 15.75 -1.56 -4.98
N GLY A 19 14.53 -1.10 -4.69
CA GLY A 19 13.71 -0.30 -5.59
C GLY A 19 13.03 -1.11 -6.70
N ARG A 20 13.08 -2.45 -6.65
CA ARG A 20 12.35 -3.30 -7.61
C ARG A 20 10.90 -3.44 -7.20
N VAL A 21 10.02 -3.33 -8.19
CA VAL A 21 8.58 -3.61 -8.05
C VAL A 21 8.32 -5.04 -8.48
N TYR A 22 7.73 -5.83 -7.59
CA TYR A 22 7.32 -7.20 -7.81
C TYR A 22 5.80 -7.26 -7.97
N VAL A 23 5.34 -7.91 -9.04
CA VAL A 23 3.92 -8.07 -9.31
C VAL A 23 3.36 -9.17 -8.39
N GLY A 24 2.42 -8.79 -7.53
CA GLY A 24 1.57 -9.74 -6.81
C GLY A 24 0.33 -10.03 -7.64
N ARG A 25 -0.83 -9.56 -7.18
CA ARG A 25 -2.09 -9.68 -7.95
C ARG A 25 -2.12 -8.82 -9.21
N GLY A 26 -1.28 -7.78 -9.29
CA GLY A 26 -1.20 -6.87 -10.42
C GLY A 26 -2.38 -5.90 -10.52
N TRP A 27 -2.56 -5.29 -11.69
CA TRP A 27 -3.46 -4.15 -11.91
C TRP A 27 -4.96 -4.49 -11.88
N ASN A 28 -5.35 -5.64 -12.45
CA ASN A 28 -6.75 -5.94 -12.79
C ASN A 28 -7.43 -6.90 -11.80
N LYS A 29 -6.81 -7.15 -10.65
CA LYS A 29 -7.32 -8.09 -9.66
C LYS A 29 -7.50 -7.40 -8.33
N MET A 30 -8.61 -7.70 -7.68
CA MET A 30 -8.90 -7.21 -6.34
C MET A 30 -7.84 -7.71 -5.36
N GLY A 31 -7.38 -6.81 -4.51
CA GLY A 31 -6.50 -7.15 -3.39
C GLY A 31 -7.18 -8.14 -2.44
N GLN A 32 -6.41 -8.68 -1.50
CA GLN A 32 -6.95 -9.35 -0.33
C GLN A 32 -6.10 -8.95 0.85
N PHE A 33 -6.22 -7.68 1.22
CA PHE A 33 -5.41 -7.02 2.24
C PHE A 33 -6.26 -6.19 3.22
N SER A 34 -7.46 -5.73 2.83
CA SER A 34 -8.41 -5.03 3.69
C SER A 34 -9.85 -5.30 3.23
N HIS A 35 -10.72 -5.76 4.13
CA HIS A 35 -12.05 -6.28 3.81
C HIS A 35 -12.87 -5.34 2.90
N ASP A 36 -12.84 -4.03 3.14
CA ASP A 36 -13.71 -3.06 2.45
C ASP A 36 -13.04 -2.31 1.29
N PHE A 37 -11.72 -2.44 1.15
CA PHE A 37 -10.94 -1.70 0.14
C PHE A 37 -10.35 -2.60 -0.95
N ASN A 38 -10.48 -3.93 -0.83
CA ASN A 38 -9.98 -4.89 -1.82
C ASN A 38 -10.42 -4.61 -3.27
N GLU A 39 -11.66 -4.12 -3.46
CA GLU A 39 -12.22 -3.87 -4.80
C GLU A 39 -12.03 -2.42 -5.28
N LYS A 40 -11.64 -1.50 -4.38
CA LYS A 40 -11.66 -0.04 -4.62
C LYS A 40 -10.28 0.61 -4.53
N SER A 41 -9.24 -0.18 -4.35
CA SER A 41 -7.89 0.35 -4.10
C SER A 41 -6.83 -0.49 -4.80
N LEU A 42 -5.66 0.15 -4.96
CA LEU A 42 -4.44 -0.52 -5.37
C LEU A 42 -3.51 -0.65 -4.17
N SER A 43 -3.21 -1.89 -3.76
CA SER A 43 -2.37 -2.14 -2.58
C SER A 43 -0.90 -2.33 -2.93
N ILE A 44 -0.04 -1.62 -2.21
CA ILE A 44 1.42 -1.67 -2.36
C ILE A 44 2.03 -2.00 -0.99
N ALA A 45 2.76 -3.10 -0.91
CA ALA A 45 3.50 -3.48 0.30
C ALA A 45 5.00 -3.25 0.12
N PHE A 46 5.65 -2.65 1.12
CA PHE A 46 7.10 -2.61 1.17
C PHE A 46 7.62 -3.89 1.85
N ILE A 47 8.60 -4.56 1.24
CA ILE A 47 9.19 -5.78 1.79
C ILE A 47 10.21 -5.38 2.86
N GLY A 48 9.85 -5.56 4.13
CA GLY A 48 10.72 -5.27 5.27
C GLY A 48 9.96 -4.98 6.56
N ASN A 49 10.70 -4.60 7.60
CA ASN A 49 10.15 -4.09 8.86
C ASN A 49 10.53 -2.62 9.01
N PHE A 50 9.52 -1.73 8.94
CA PHE A 50 9.72 -0.28 8.93
C PHE A 50 9.23 0.41 10.21
N PHE A 51 9.32 -0.29 11.34
CA PHE A 51 9.03 0.28 12.64
C PHE A 51 9.99 1.44 12.97
N ASN A 52 11.29 1.14 13.02
CA ASN A 52 12.32 2.11 13.45
C ASN A 52 13.02 2.83 12.29
N ILE A 53 13.08 2.18 11.12
CA ILE A 53 13.84 2.66 9.97
C ILE A 53 12.88 2.70 8.78
N PRO A 54 12.76 3.81 8.03
CA PRO A 54 11.91 3.86 6.85
C PRO A 54 12.53 3.05 5.70
N PRO A 55 11.77 2.71 4.65
CA PRO A 55 12.36 2.16 3.44
C PRO A 55 13.39 3.12 2.84
N GLY A 56 14.36 2.54 2.14
CA GLY A 56 15.37 3.28 1.43
C GLY A 56 14.78 4.18 0.34
N PRO A 57 15.54 5.20 -0.11
CA PRO A 57 15.08 6.16 -1.11
C PRO A 57 14.70 5.50 -2.44
N MET A 58 15.35 4.39 -2.80
CA MET A 58 15.03 3.64 -4.02
C MET A 58 13.63 3.02 -3.95
N ALA A 59 13.27 2.39 -2.83
CA ALA A 59 11.93 1.85 -2.62
C ALA A 59 10.86 2.94 -2.62
N LEU A 60 11.09 4.05 -1.91
CA LEU A 60 10.16 5.18 -1.87
C LEU A 60 9.97 5.81 -3.26
N SER A 61 11.05 5.92 -4.05
CA SER A 61 10.96 6.41 -5.43
C SER A 61 10.21 5.44 -6.33
N ALA A 62 10.44 4.13 -6.19
CA ALA A 62 9.74 3.11 -6.95
C ALA A 62 8.23 3.13 -6.68
N ALA A 63 7.83 3.34 -5.42
CA ALA A 63 6.44 3.47 -5.03
C ALA A 63 5.76 4.70 -5.67
N ARG A 64 6.42 5.88 -5.62
CA ARG A 64 5.88 7.08 -6.29
C ARG A 64 5.73 6.88 -7.80
N ASN A 65 6.75 6.35 -8.47
CA ASN A 65 6.71 6.08 -9.90
C ASN A 65 5.60 5.06 -10.25
N LEU A 66 5.39 4.05 -9.40
CA LEU A 66 4.33 3.07 -9.58
C LEU A 66 2.94 3.70 -9.48
N ILE A 67 2.72 4.59 -8.51
CA ILE A 67 1.45 5.33 -8.34
C ILE A 67 1.21 6.25 -9.53
N GLU A 68 2.22 7.01 -9.96
CA GLU A 68 2.13 7.87 -11.15
C GLU A 68 1.79 7.05 -12.40
N CYS A 69 2.44 5.89 -12.59
CA CYS A 69 2.12 4.98 -13.69
C CYS A 69 0.70 4.42 -13.61
N ALA A 70 0.18 4.18 -12.40
CA ALA A 70 -1.19 3.72 -12.20
C ALA A 70 -2.20 4.79 -12.67
N VAL A 71 -1.93 6.06 -12.35
CA VAL A 71 -2.75 7.20 -12.79
C VAL A 71 -2.68 7.37 -14.31
N ILE A 72 -1.47 7.42 -14.89
CA ILE A 72 -1.27 7.61 -16.34
C ILE A 72 -1.95 6.49 -17.17
N LYS A 73 -2.07 5.29 -16.61
CA LYS A 73 -2.66 4.12 -17.28
C LYS A 73 -4.12 3.87 -16.91
N ASP A 74 -4.77 4.80 -16.22
CA ASP A 74 -6.16 4.70 -15.77
C ASP A 74 -6.45 3.51 -14.83
N TYR A 75 -5.43 2.96 -14.17
CA TYR A 75 -5.61 1.96 -13.11
C TYR A 75 -5.91 2.59 -11.74
N LEU A 76 -5.67 3.90 -11.61
CA LEU A 76 -5.94 4.69 -10.41
C LEU A 76 -6.51 6.05 -10.85
N MET A 77 -7.59 6.50 -10.23
CA MET A 77 -8.16 7.82 -10.55
C MET A 77 -7.20 8.94 -10.15
N GLU A 78 -7.15 10.03 -10.93
CA GLU A 78 -6.28 11.18 -10.64
C GLU A 78 -6.53 11.80 -9.24
N ASN A 79 -7.76 11.75 -8.76
CA ASN A 79 -8.16 12.27 -7.45
C ASN A 79 -8.10 11.20 -6.33
N TYR A 80 -7.26 10.17 -6.48
CA TYR A 80 -7.08 9.16 -5.46
C TYR A 80 -6.69 9.78 -4.11
N THR A 81 -6.95 9.03 -3.04
CA THR A 81 -6.44 9.31 -1.70
C THR A 81 -5.50 8.18 -1.29
N LEU A 82 -4.38 8.55 -0.69
CA LEU A 82 -3.36 7.65 -0.20
C LEU A 82 -3.55 7.44 1.30
N HIS A 83 -3.57 6.17 1.70
CA HIS A 83 -3.82 5.76 3.08
C HIS A 83 -2.84 4.67 3.47
N MET A 84 -2.39 4.68 4.72
CA MET A 84 -1.71 3.55 5.32
C MET A 84 -2.72 2.46 5.67
N HIS A 85 -2.29 1.20 5.77
CA HIS A 85 -3.20 0.11 6.16
C HIS A 85 -3.83 0.34 7.54
N GLU A 86 -3.09 0.95 8.47
CA GLU A 86 -3.58 1.38 9.79
C GLU A 86 -4.66 2.47 9.73
N ASP A 87 -4.73 3.26 8.64
CA ASP A 87 -5.74 4.32 8.48
C ASP A 87 -7.12 3.73 8.07
N ILE A 88 -7.17 2.41 7.81
CA ILE A 88 -8.30 1.68 7.24
C ILE A 88 -8.77 0.53 8.15
N GLU A 89 -7.83 -0.16 8.79
CA GLU A 89 -8.10 -1.32 9.62
C GLU A 89 -7.34 -1.19 10.95
N CYS A 90 -7.97 -1.62 12.06
CA CYS A 90 -7.37 -1.64 13.39
C CYS A 90 -6.25 -2.70 13.48
N THR A 91 -5.13 -2.43 12.80
CA THR A 91 -3.89 -3.16 12.89
C THR A 91 -2.91 -2.35 13.73
N THR A 92 -2.41 -2.93 14.81
CA THR A 92 -1.42 -2.33 15.70
C THR A 92 0.01 -2.57 15.25
N ASN A 93 0.25 -3.03 14.01
CA ASN A 93 1.61 -3.28 13.54
C ASN A 93 2.26 -1.95 13.12
N PRO A 94 3.19 -1.39 13.91
CA PRO A 94 3.64 -0.04 13.66
C PRO A 94 4.70 -0.12 12.57
N ALA A 95 4.45 0.61 11.49
CA ALA A 95 5.53 1.10 10.65
C ALA A 95 5.59 2.64 10.76
N PRO A 96 5.79 3.25 11.95
CA PRO A 96 5.69 4.69 12.12
C PRO A 96 6.72 5.43 11.27
N SER A 97 7.87 4.80 11.02
CA SER A 97 8.88 5.38 10.14
C SER A 97 8.42 5.41 8.68
N LEU A 98 7.68 4.40 8.23
CA LEU A 98 7.01 4.43 6.93
C LEU A 98 5.86 5.46 6.93
N LYS A 99 4.94 5.43 7.91
CA LYS A 99 3.82 6.38 8.02
C LYS A 99 4.33 7.82 7.92
N ARG A 100 5.35 8.18 8.72
CA ARG A 100 5.97 9.52 8.70
C ARG A 100 6.45 9.94 7.33
N LYS A 101 6.97 9.01 6.52
CA LYS A 101 7.39 9.30 5.13
C LYS A 101 6.23 9.43 4.17
N ILE A 102 5.19 8.62 4.32
CA ILE A 102 4.01 8.63 3.44
C ILE A 102 3.09 9.83 3.76
N GLN A 103 3.02 10.27 5.01
CA GLN A 103 2.28 11.47 5.43
C GLN A 103 2.76 12.75 4.74
N GLU A 104 4.02 12.79 4.29
CA GLU A 104 4.60 13.91 3.55
C GLU A 104 4.21 13.90 2.06
N TRP A 105 3.55 12.85 1.56
CA TRP A 105 3.25 12.68 0.14
C TRP A 105 1.97 13.41 -0.27
N PRO A 106 1.87 13.83 -1.55
CA PRO A 106 0.61 14.34 -2.07
C PRO A 106 -0.46 13.25 -1.99
N HIS A 107 -1.73 13.67 -1.94
CA HIS A 107 -2.90 12.80 -1.82
C HIS A 107 -3.02 12.03 -0.51
N TYR A 108 -2.10 12.18 0.46
CA TYR A 108 -2.28 11.53 1.77
C TYR A 108 -3.56 12.02 2.46
N GLY A 109 -4.49 11.09 2.68
CA GLY A 109 -5.85 11.37 3.16
C GLY A 109 -6.04 11.17 4.66
N GLY A 110 -5.08 10.56 5.35
CA GLY A 110 -5.20 10.21 6.78
C GLY A 110 -6.23 9.11 7.03
N GLU A 111 -6.74 9.05 8.26
CA GLU A 111 -7.80 8.11 8.66
C GLU A 111 -9.10 8.35 7.88
N ILE A 112 -9.77 7.26 7.49
CA ILE A 112 -11.05 7.35 6.77
C ILE A 112 -12.20 7.33 7.78
N PRO A 113 -13.04 8.39 7.88
CA PRO A 113 -14.14 8.42 8.83
C PRO A 113 -15.12 7.26 8.61
N ASN A 114 -15.53 6.60 9.70
CA ASN A 114 -16.43 5.42 9.74
C ASN A 114 -15.82 4.09 9.25
N TYR A 115 -14.56 4.08 8.85
CA TYR A 115 -13.76 2.85 8.84
C TYR A 115 -12.98 2.80 10.14
N LEU A 116 -12.78 1.62 10.70
CA LEU A 116 -12.12 1.41 12.00
C LEU A 116 -10.64 1.82 11.91
N GLY A 117 -10.38 3.13 11.89
CA GLY A 117 -9.17 3.73 12.43
C GLY A 117 -9.32 3.69 13.95
N CYS A 118 -8.58 2.78 14.56
CA CYS A 118 -8.19 2.95 15.95
C CYS A 118 -7.32 4.22 16.03
#